data_AF-B7FIQ9-F1
#
_entry.id   AF-B7FIQ9-F1
#
_cell.length_a   1.000
_cell.length_b   1.000
_cell.length_c   1.000
_cell.angle_alpha   90.00
_cell.angle_beta   90.00
_cell.angle_gamma   90.00
#
_symmetry.space_group_name_H-M   'P 1'
#
loop_
_entity.id
_entity.type
_entity.pdbx_description
1 polymer ?
#
loop_
_entity_poly.entity_id
_entity_poly.type
_entity_poly.pdbx_seq_one_letter_code
_entity_poly.pdbx_strand_id
1 'polypeptide(L)'
;MERQISMLQPFSPNILQAWFLRILNQELEKFNDFYVDKEEEFVIRFQELKERIERLKEKSSQSEKYTSDCEFSEEMMDIRKDLVTIHGEMVLLKNYSSLNFAGLIKILKKYDKRTGGLLQQPFTQIVLRQPFFTTEPLTRLVHECEENLELLFPLQEEVIQSTPHPEHESRPSVDNTTNTVPETSSTLGEETVHLYRSTLAAMRAIKVFKSELP
;
A
#
# COMPACT_ATOMS: atom_id res chain seq x y z
N MET A 1 21.22 27.56 55.68
CA MET A 1 21.09 26.16 56.14
C MET A 1 19.64 25.97 56.56
N GLU A 2 18.82 25.10 56.01
CA GLU A 2 18.92 24.14 54.91
C GLU A 2 17.51 24.05 54.28
N ARG A 3 17.44 23.93 52.96
CA ARG A 3 16.19 23.67 52.25
C ARG A 3 15.80 22.21 52.50
N GLN A 4 14.69 21.99 53.21
CA GLN A 4 14.09 20.68 53.29
C GLN A 4 13.34 20.41 51.97
N ILE A 5 14.04 19.78 51.04
CA ILE A 5 13.47 19.21 49.82
C ILE A 5 12.56 18.07 50.27
N SER A 6 11.26 18.35 50.35
CA SER A 6 10.23 17.33 50.49
C SER A 6 10.35 16.39 49.29
N MET A 7 10.79 15.16 49.57
CA MET A 7 10.79 14.09 48.59
C MET A 7 9.36 13.87 48.10
N LEU A 8 9.14 14.08 46.80
CA LEU A 8 7.95 13.59 46.10
C LEU A 8 7.74 12.12 46.50
N GLN A 9 6.71 11.84 47.28
CA GLN A 9 6.33 10.47 47.60
C GLN A 9 6.13 9.71 46.28
N PRO A 10 6.65 8.48 46.14
CA PRO A 10 6.34 7.66 44.98
C PRO A 10 4.82 7.49 44.92
N PHE A 11 4.24 7.78 43.75
CA PHE A 11 2.83 7.49 43.47
C PHE A 11 2.52 6.07 43.94
N SER A 12 1.42 5.89 44.69
CA SER A 12 1.04 4.55 45.12
C SER A 12 0.87 3.65 43.89
N PRO A 13 1.27 2.36 43.95
CA PRO A 13 1.29 1.47 42.79
C PRO A 13 -0.04 1.45 42.02
N ASN A 14 -1.16 1.55 42.73
CA ASN A 14 -2.51 1.58 42.15
C ASN A 14 -2.81 2.88 41.38
N ILE A 15 -2.33 4.04 41.83
CA ILE A 15 -2.56 5.32 41.14
C ILE A 15 -1.70 5.39 39.87
N LEU A 16 -0.44 4.94 39.95
CA LEU A 16 0.45 4.90 38.79
C LEU A 16 -0.10 3.97 37.69
N GLN A 17 -0.56 2.78 38.08
CA GLN A 17 -1.15 1.83 37.14
C GLN A 17 -2.42 2.38 36.48
N ALA A 18 -3.33 2.97 37.26
CA ALA A 18 -4.56 3.57 36.74
C ALA A 18 -4.26 4.71 35.76
N TRP A 19 -3.28 5.56 36.08
CA TRP A 19 -2.85 6.63 35.19
C TRP A 19 -2.23 6.11 33.89
N PHE A 20 -1.37 5.09 33.97
CA PHE A 20 -0.75 4.48 32.79
C PHE A 20 -1.78 3.80 31.89
N LEU A 21 -2.73 3.07 32.48
CA LEU A 21 -3.84 2.45 31.75
C LEU A 21 -4.73 3.48 31.06
N ARG A 22 -5.00 4.62 31.70
CA ARG A 22 -5.76 5.71 31.06
C ARG A 22 -5.08 6.20 29.79
N ILE A 23 -3.76 6.40 29.83
CA ILE A 23 -2.99 6.84 28.65
C ILE A 23 -3.00 5.75 27.57
N LEU A 24 -2.80 4.48 27.94
CA LEU A 24 -2.85 3.39 26.97
C LEU A 24 -4.21 3.28 26.29
N ASN A 25 -5.30 3.46 27.04
CA ASN A 25 -6.64 3.42 26.46
C ASN A 25 -6.89 4.59 25.50
N GLN A 26 -6.39 5.79 25.82
CA GLN A 26 -6.49 6.95 24.93
C GLN A 26 -5.71 6.75 23.62
N GLU A 27 -4.49 6.20 23.69
CA GLU A 27 -3.73 5.87 22.49
C GLU A 27 -4.41 4.75 21.70
N LEU A 28 -4.99 3.77 22.38
CA LEU A 28 -5.71 2.67 21.74
C LEU A 28 -6.97 3.14 21.00
N GLU A 29 -7.74 4.04 21.60
CA GLU A 29 -8.90 4.69 20.96
C GLU A 29 -8.46 5.41 19.69
N LYS A 30 -7.42 6.25 19.78
CA LYS A 30 -6.84 6.92 18.61
C LYS A 30 -6.37 5.95 17.52
N PHE A 31 -5.80 4.80 17.89
CA PHE A 31 -5.39 3.80 16.90
C PHE A 31 -6.59 3.18 16.18
N ASN A 32 -7.64 2.88 16.93
CA ASN A 32 -8.87 2.32 16.40
C ASN A 32 -9.57 3.31 15.48
N ASP A 33 -9.74 4.56 15.92
CA ASP A 33 -10.43 5.59 15.13
C ASP A 33 -9.74 5.79 13.78
N PHE A 34 -8.42 6.01 13.79
CA PHE A 34 -7.66 6.16 12.55
C PHE A 34 -7.76 4.91 11.65
N TYR A 35 -7.69 3.72 12.23
CA TYR A 35 -7.73 2.49 11.45
C TYR A 35 -9.10 2.26 10.81
N VAL A 36 -10.17 2.41 11.58
CA VAL A 36 -11.55 2.21 11.11
C VAL A 36 -11.89 3.23 10.03
N ASP A 37 -11.59 4.52 10.25
CA ASP A 37 -11.81 5.57 9.26
C ASP A 37 -11.12 5.24 7.92
N LYS A 38 -9.88 4.72 7.98
CA LYS A 38 -9.12 4.36 6.78
C LYS A 38 -9.62 3.08 6.12
N GLU A 39 -9.98 2.06 6.89
CA GLU A 39 -10.54 0.82 6.36
C GLU A 39 -11.87 1.10 5.62
N GLU A 40 -12.74 1.93 6.19
CA GLU A 40 -13.99 2.36 5.55
C GLU A 40 -13.74 3.15 4.26
N GLU A 41 -12.79 4.10 4.28
CA GLU A 41 -12.39 4.85 3.08
C GLU A 41 -11.94 3.91 1.95
N PHE A 42 -11.16 2.88 2.27
CA PHE A 42 -10.69 1.90 1.28
C PHE A 42 -11.81 1.02 0.74
N VAL A 43 -12.76 0.60 1.58
CA VAL A 43 -13.94 -0.16 1.12
C VAL A 43 -14.71 0.65 0.06
N ILE A 44 -14.96 1.92 0.32
CA ILE A 44 -15.72 2.79 -0.58
C ILE A 44 -14.94 3.01 -1.89
N ARG A 45 -13.68 3.45 -1.81
CA ARG A 45 -12.86 3.73 -2.99
C ARG A 45 -12.63 2.48 -3.85
N PHE A 46 -12.43 1.33 -3.22
CA PHE A 46 -12.23 0.08 -3.96
C PHE A 46 -13.51 -0.36 -4.68
N GLN A 47 -14.67 -0.18 -4.05
CA GLN A 47 -15.96 -0.47 -4.67
C GLN A 47 -16.23 0.43 -5.88
N GLU A 48 -15.99 1.75 -5.76
CA GLU A 48 -16.10 2.69 -6.88
C GLU A 48 -15.18 2.31 -8.05
N LEU A 49 -13.99 1.81 -7.74
CA LEU A 49 -13.02 1.38 -8.75
C LEU A 49 -13.47 0.10 -9.47
N LYS A 50 -14.04 -0.88 -8.74
CA LYS A 50 -14.66 -2.08 -9.34
C LYS A 50 -15.78 -1.71 -10.31
N GLU A 51 -16.60 -0.72 -9.97
CA GLU A 51 -17.66 -0.24 -10.86
C GLU A 51 -17.11 0.48 -12.10
N ARG A 52 -16.04 1.28 -11.96
CA ARG A 52 -15.35 1.90 -13.11
C ARG A 52 -14.80 0.84 -14.07
N ILE A 53 -14.20 -0.22 -13.53
CA ILE A 53 -13.69 -1.35 -14.33
C ILE A 53 -14.82 -2.01 -15.13
N GLU A 54 -15.95 -2.28 -14.49
CA GLU A 54 -17.06 -2.96 -15.17
C GLU A 54 -17.68 -2.08 -16.28
N ARG A 55 -17.91 -0.79 -16.00
CA ARG A 55 -18.38 0.17 -17.02
C ARG A 55 -17.43 0.26 -18.21
N LEU A 56 -16.13 0.23 -17.97
CA LEU A 56 -15.13 0.27 -19.06
C LEU A 56 -15.21 -1.00 -19.93
N LYS A 57 -15.38 -2.18 -19.31
CA LYS A 57 -15.54 -3.45 -20.03
C LYS A 57 -16.82 -3.47 -20.88
N GLU A 58 -17.94 -2.95 -20.36
CA GLU A 58 -19.19 -2.84 -21.11
C GLU A 58 -19.05 -1.92 -22.33
N LYS A 59 -18.41 -0.75 -22.19
CA LYS A 59 -18.12 0.18 -23.31
C LYS A 59 -17.31 -0.50 -24.42
N SER A 60 -16.31 -1.31 -24.05
CA SER A 60 -15.47 -2.03 -25.03
C SER A 60 -16.25 -3.07 -25.85
N SER A 61 -17.31 -3.63 -25.28
CA SER A 61 -18.14 -4.64 -25.93
C SER A 61 -19.16 -4.03 -26.91
N GLN A 62 -19.47 -2.73 -26.77
CA GLN A 62 -20.47 -2.02 -27.57
C GLN A 62 -19.87 -1.12 -28.67
N SER A 63 -18.61 -0.69 -28.51
CA SER A 63 -17.96 0.24 -29.44
C SER A 63 -17.27 -0.48 -30.61
N GLU A 64 -18.05 -0.91 -31.58
CA GLU A 64 -17.55 -1.29 -32.91
C GLU A 64 -17.42 -0.01 -33.76
N LYS A 65 -16.19 0.34 -34.16
CA LYS A 65 -15.79 1.36 -35.17
C LYS A 65 -15.71 2.86 -34.76
N TYR A 66 -14.47 3.28 -34.47
CA TYR A 66 -13.75 4.42 -35.09
C TYR A 66 -13.34 5.68 -34.30
N THR A 67 -13.63 5.86 -33.00
CA THR A 67 -13.19 7.12 -32.33
C THR A 67 -12.60 7.05 -30.91
N SER A 68 -12.56 5.91 -30.21
CA SER A 68 -12.25 5.92 -28.75
C SER A 68 -11.09 5.04 -28.26
N ASP A 69 -10.27 4.45 -29.12
CA ASP A 69 -9.19 3.54 -28.66
C ASP A 69 -8.18 4.25 -27.74
N CYS A 70 -7.90 5.53 -28.00
CA CYS A 70 -6.99 6.32 -27.17
C CYS A 70 -7.61 6.68 -25.81
N GLU A 71 -8.87 7.11 -25.78
CA GLU A 71 -9.60 7.45 -24.54
C GLU A 71 -9.83 6.21 -23.67
N PHE A 72 -10.13 5.07 -24.29
CA PHE A 72 -10.24 3.78 -23.61
C PHE A 72 -8.90 3.35 -22.97
N SER A 73 -7.79 3.54 -23.68
CA SER A 73 -6.45 3.26 -23.18
C SER A 73 -6.07 4.18 -22.00
N GLU A 74 -6.44 5.46 -22.06
CA GLU A 74 -6.20 6.44 -20.99
C GLU A 74 -7.04 6.13 -19.73
N GLU A 75 -8.36 5.90 -19.88
CA GLU A 75 -9.24 5.51 -18.76
C GLU A 75 -8.77 4.19 -18.11
N MET A 76 -8.28 3.23 -18.91
CA MET A 76 -7.67 2.00 -18.41
C MET A 76 -6.35 2.26 -17.66
N MET A 77 -5.50 3.17 -18.13
CA MET A 77 -4.26 3.54 -17.43
C MET A 77 -4.55 4.21 -16.08
N ASP A 78 -5.55 5.07 -16.01
CA ASP A 78 -5.95 5.74 -14.77
C ASP A 78 -6.51 4.76 -13.75
N ILE A 79 -7.40 3.84 -14.17
CA ILE A 79 -7.90 2.78 -13.29
C ILE A 79 -6.76 1.93 -12.72
N ARG A 80 -5.79 1.57 -13.57
CA ARG A 80 -4.62 0.80 -13.18
C ARG A 80 -3.74 1.54 -12.17
N LYS A 81 -3.54 2.85 -12.37
CA LYS A 81 -2.85 3.72 -11.43
C LYS A 81 -3.56 3.75 -10.07
N ASP A 82 -4.86 3.97 -10.08
CA ASP A 82 -5.69 4.05 -8.87
C ASP A 82 -5.67 2.74 -8.09
N LEU A 83 -5.68 1.57 -8.77
CA LEU A 83 -5.56 0.25 -8.14
C LEU A 83 -4.21 0.07 -7.44
N VAL A 84 -3.11 0.49 -8.07
CA VAL A 84 -1.77 0.41 -7.46
C VAL A 84 -1.68 1.35 -6.26
N THR A 85 -2.24 2.56 -6.36
CA THR A 85 -2.27 3.52 -5.25
C THR A 85 -3.04 2.97 -4.05
N ILE A 86 -4.29 2.50 -4.25
CA ILE A 86 -5.10 1.98 -3.14
C ILE A 86 -4.48 0.71 -2.54
N HIS A 87 -3.88 -0.17 -3.35
CA HIS A 87 -3.13 -1.33 -2.84
C HIS A 87 -2.00 -0.91 -1.90
N GLY A 88 -1.17 0.04 -2.34
CA GLY A 88 -0.07 0.57 -1.53
C GLY A 88 -0.56 1.18 -0.20
N GLU A 89 -1.64 1.95 -0.25
CA GLU A 89 -2.26 2.56 0.94
C GLU A 89 -2.81 1.51 1.92
N MET A 90 -3.46 0.45 1.43
CA MET A 90 -3.93 -0.66 2.26
C MET A 90 -2.77 -1.42 2.91
N VAL A 91 -1.67 -1.65 2.17
CA VAL A 91 -0.45 -2.27 2.73
C VAL A 91 0.17 -1.39 3.82
N LEU A 92 0.18 -0.07 3.63
CA LEU A 92 0.62 0.88 4.65
C LEU A 92 -0.26 0.83 5.90
N LEU A 93 -1.58 0.66 5.77
CA LEU A 93 -2.47 0.50 6.92
C LEU A 93 -2.23 -0.83 7.68
N LYS A 94 -1.89 -1.91 6.99
CA LYS A 94 -1.44 -3.16 7.65
C LYS A 94 -0.14 -2.96 8.43
N ASN A 95 0.79 -2.19 7.87
CA ASN A 95 2.02 -1.83 8.56
C ASN A 95 1.77 -0.94 9.78
N TYR A 96 0.82 0.01 9.68
CA TYR A 96 0.37 0.82 10.79
C TYR A 96 -0.10 -0.06 11.97
N SER A 97 -0.98 -1.03 11.71
CA SER A 97 -1.42 -2.00 12.73
C SER A 97 -0.25 -2.70 13.42
N SER A 98 0.64 -3.29 12.60
CA SER A 98 1.79 -4.07 13.07
C SER A 98 2.76 -3.24 13.93
N LEU A 99 3.05 -2.01 13.49
CA LEU A 99 3.99 -1.13 14.18
C LEU A 99 3.42 -0.62 15.51
N ASN A 100 2.15 -0.22 15.54
CA ASN A 100 1.49 0.23 16.76
C ASN A 100 1.35 -0.91 17.78
N PHE A 101 1.02 -2.12 17.34
CA PHE A 101 1.01 -3.29 18.21
C PHE A 101 2.38 -3.57 18.82
N ALA A 102 3.45 -3.56 18.01
CA ALA A 102 4.81 -3.72 18.51
C ALA A 102 5.20 -2.61 19.51
N GLY A 103 4.77 -1.37 19.26
CA GLY A 103 4.93 -0.23 20.16
C GLY A 103 4.26 -0.47 21.52
N LEU A 104 2.99 -0.90 21.51
CA LEU A 104 2.22 -1.23 22.71
C LEU A 104 2.90 -2.33 23.53
N ILE A 105 3.33 -3.42 22.89
CA ILE A 105 4.05 -4.51 23.57
C ILE A 105 5.35 -4.00 24.20
N LYS A 106 6.09 -3.12 23.51
CA LYS A 106 7.33 -2.56 24.05
C LYS A 106 7.10 -1.67 25.26
N ILE A 107 6.07 -0.81 25.24
CA ILE A 107 5.79 0.08 26.38
C ILE A 107 5.23 -0.70 27.57
N LEU A 108 4.38 -1.70 27.34
CA LEU A 108 3.90 -2.60 28.38
C LEU A 108 5.05 -3.38 29.04
N LYS A 109 5.94 -3.97 28.24
CA LYS A 109 7.16 -4.62 28.75
C LYS A 109 8.03 -3.67 29.57
N LYS A 110 8.13 -2.41 29.17
CA LYS A 110 8.90 -1.40 29.90
C LYS A 110 8.24 -1.07 31.24
N TYR A 111 6.91 -0.95 31.28
CA TYR A 111 6.14 -0.73 32.51
C TYR A 111 6.35 -1.89 33.50
N ASP A 112 6.17 -3.13 33.06
CA ASP A 112 6.34 -4.32 33.91
C ASP A 112 7.76 -4.42 34.46
N LYS A 113 8.79 -4.20 33.62
CA LYS A 113 10.19 -4.18 34.07
C LYS A 113 10.50 -3.12 35.14
N ARG A 114 9.81 -1.98 35.11
CA ARG A 114 10.06 -0.86 36.04
C ARG A 114 9.27 -0.98 37.34
N THR A 115 8.10 -1.60 37.28
CA THR A 115 7.18 -1.70 38.42
C THR A 115 7.21 -3.06 39.11
N GLY A 116 7.78 -4.08 38.46
CA GLY A 116 7.65 -5.47 38.89
C GLY A 116 6.25 -6.06 38.66
N GLY A 117 5.39 -5.35 37.91
CA GLY A 117 4.04 -5.78 37.58
C GLY A 117 3.99 -6.81 36.43
N LEU A 118 2.77 -7.26 36.13
CA LEU A 118 2.46 -8.24 35.08
C LEU A 118 1.29 -7.74 34.21
N LEU A 119 1.30 -6.46 33.84
CA LEU A 119 0.21 -5.82 33.08
C LEU A 119 0.23 -6.21 31.60
N GLN A 120 1.40 -6.55 31.04
CA GLN A 120 1.55 -6.84 29.62
C GLN A 120 0.58 -7.94 29.16
N GLN A 121 0.50 -9.05 29.89
CA GLN A 121 -0.33 -10.19 29.49
C GLN A 121 -1.82 -9.84 29.41
N PRO A 122 -2.48 -9.34 30.49
CA PRO A 122 -3.90 -9.02 30.44
C PRO A 122 -4.21 -7.91 29.43
N PHE A 123 -3.36 -6.89 29.30
CA PHE A 123 -3.60 -5.81 28.33
C PHE A 123 -3.47 -6.29 26.88
N THR A 124 -2.51 -7.18 26.60
CA THR A 124 -2.37 -7.77 25.25
C THR A 124 -3.64 -8.49 24.81
N GLN A 125 -4.29 -9.24 25.71
CA GLN A 125 -5.55 -9.94 25.39
C GLN A 125 -6.69 -8.99 25.01
N ILE A 126 -6.70 -7.79 25.59
CA ILE A 126 -7.67 -6.74 25.23
C ILE A 126 -7.35 -6.22 23.83
N VAL A 127 -6.07 -5.90 23.57
CA VAL A 127 -5.59 -5.34 22.30
C VAL A 127 -5.84 -6.26 21.10
N LEU A 128 -5.70 -7.58 21.27
CA LEU A 128 -5.93 -8.56 20.20
C LEU A 128 -7.37 -8.57 19.66
N ARG A 129 -8.31 -7.92 20.36
CA ARG A 129 -9.72 -7.82 19.97
C ARG A 129 -10.10 -6.43 19.46
N GLN A 130 -9.13 -5.54 19.31
CA GLN A 130 -9.37 -4.16 18.92
C GLN A 130 -9.35 -4.01 17.40
N PRO A 131 -10.19 -3.12 16.84
CA PRO A 131 -10.28 -2.89 15.40
C PRO A 131 -8.93 -2.75 14.69
N PHE A 132 -8.02 -1.93 15.24
CA PHE A 132 -6.72 -1.69 14.62
C PHE A 132 -5.85 -2.95 14.52
N PHE A 133 -6.13 -4.00 15.29
CA PHE A 133 -5.41 -5.27 15.27
C PHE A 133 -6.11 -6.33 14.41
N THR A 134 -7.45 -6.30 14.33
CA THR A 134 -8.25 -7.29 13.60
C THR A 134 -8.29 -6.99 12.10
N THR A 135 -7.14 -7.11 11.42
CA THR A 135 -6.96 -6.66 10.02
C THR A 135 -7.46 -7.64 8.94
N GLU A 136 -8.38 -8.55 9.29
CA GLU A 136 -8.90 -9.57 8.37
C GLU A 136 -9.71 -8.96 7.21
N PRO A 137 -10.62 -7.98 7.43
CA PRO A 137 -11.33 -7.31 6.33
C PRO A 137 -10.37 -6.62 5.35
N LEU A 138 -9.46 -5.78 5.86
CA LEU A 138 -8.41 -5.16 5.04
C LEU A 138 -7.56 -6.18 4.27
N THR A 139 -7.21 -7.31 4.87
CA THR A 139 -6.42 -8.35 4.19
C THR A 139 -7.16 -8.95 3.00
N ARG A 140 -8.48 -9.16 3.13
CA ARG A 140 -9.32 -9.62 2.00
C ARG A 140 -9.39 -8.57 0.89
N LEU A 141 -9.57 -7.29 1.23
CA LEU A 141 -9.56 -6.20 0.24
C LEU A 141 -8.22 -6.11 -0.52
N VAL A 142 -7.10 -6.26 0.18
CA VAL A 142 -5.78 -6.33 -0.47
C VAL A 142 -5.74 -7.46 -1.48
N HIS A 143 -6.15 -8.67 -1.10
CA HIS A 143 -6.14 -9.81 -2.02
C HIS A 143 -7.07 -9.62 -3.23
N GLU A 144 -8.27 -9.11 -3.03
CA GLU A 144 -9.16 -8.76 -4.16
C GLU A 144 -8.52 -7.71 -5.08
N CYS A 145 -7.82 -6.73 -4.52
CA CYS A 145 -7.12 -5.72 -5.31
C CYS A 145 -5.95 -6.34 -6.11
N GLU A 146 -5.24 -7.30 -5.54
CA GLU A 146 -4.17 -8.05 -6.22
C GLU A 146 -4.72 -8.83 -7.42
N GLU A 147 -5.86 -9.50 -7.26
CA GLU A 147 -6.53 -10.23 -8.35
C GLU A 147 -6.99 -9.30 -9.47
N ASN A 148 -7.54 -8.12 -9.14
CA ASN A 148 -7.94 -7.13 -10.14
C ASN A 148 -6.73 -6.55 -10.89
N LEU A 149 -5.60 -6.34 -10.19
CA LEU A 149 -4.34 -5.96 -10.82
C LEU A 149 -3.84 -7.07 -11.76
N GLU A 150 -3.87 -8.34 -11.37
CA GLU A 150 -3.47 -9.44 -12.25
C GLU A 150 -4.36 -9.54 -13.50
N LEU A 151 -5.67 -9.30 -13.38
CA LEU A 151 -6.63 -9.37 -14.50
C LEU A 151 -6.46 -8.22 -15.50
N LEU A 152 -6.27 -6.99 -15.01
CA LEU A 152 -6.11 -5.79 -15.86
C LEU A 152 -4.69 -5.62 -16.41
N PHE A 153 -3.76 -6.47 -15.96
CA PHE A 153 -2.41 -6.58 -16.48
C PHE A 153 -2.08 -8.04 -16.84
N PRO A 154 -2.71 -8.63 -17.88
CA PRO A 154 -2.22 -9.87 -18.45
C PRO A 154 -0.77 -9.65 -18.87
N LEU A 155 0.10 -10.60 -18.55
CA LEU A 155 1.51 -10.59 -18.95
C LEU A 155 1.61 -10.45 -20.49
N GLN A 156 1.71 -9.24 -21.02
CA GLN A 156 2.42 -9.05 -22.27
C GLN A 156 3.89 -9.32 -21.97
N GLU A 157 4.29 -10.58 -22.12
CA GLU A 157 5.60 -10.86 -22.69
C GLU A 157 5.62 -10.19 -24.06
N GLU A 158 6.09 -8.95 -24.12
CA GLU A 158 6.60 -8.42 -25.39
C GLU A 158 7.74 -9.34 -25.79
N VAL A 159 7.40 -10.32 -26.62
CA VAL A 159 8.34 -11.06 -27.45
C VAL A 159 9.18 -10.01 -28.15
N ILE A 160 10.44 -9.89 -27.72
CA ILE A 160 11.47 -9.15 -28.44
C ILE A 160 11.55 -9.82 -29.82
N GLN A 161 10.77 -9.33 -30.79
CA GLN A 161 10.99 -9.64 -32.18
C GLN A 161 12.26 -8.87 -32.59
N SER A 162 13.41 -9.48 -32.28
CA SER A 162 14.66 -9.20 -32.96
C SER A 162 14.48 -9.61 -34.41
N THR A 163 14.06 -8.69 -35.28
CA THR A 163 14.13 -8.90 -36.72
C THR A 163 15.62 -8.92 -37.13
N PRO A 164 16.13 -10.02 -37.71
CA PRO A 164 17.51 -10.07 -38.18
C PRO A 164 17.58 -9.34 -39.53
N HIS A 165 18.32 -8.23 -39.59
CA HIS A 165 18.66 -7.61 -40.87
C HIS A 165 20.08 -8.05 -41.27
N PRO A 166 20.26 -8.73 -42.44
CA PRO A 166 21.58 -9.11 -42.91
C PRO A 166 22.34 -7.88 -43.42
N GLU A 167 23.64 -7.95 -43.23
CA GLU A 167 24.67 -6.99 -43.65
C GLU A 167 24.64 -6.75 -45.16
N HIS A 168 24.78 -5.48 -45.56
CA HIS A 168 25.58 -5.15 -46.74
C HIS A 168 26.12 -3.71 -46.65
N GLU A 169 27.44 -3.61 -46.65
CA GLU A 169 28.22 -2.39 -46.76
C GLU A 169 27.89 -1.61 -48.05
N SER A 170 27.71 -0.29 -47.96
CA SER A 170 28.52 0.73 -48.67
C SER A 170 27.99 2.17 -48.44
N ARG A 171 28.91 3.08 -48.11
CA ARG A 171 28.78 4.55 -48.13
C ARG A 171 29.31 5.10 -49.48
N PRO A 172 29.25 6.41 -49.80
CA PRO A 172 28.28 7.49 -49.44
C PRO A 172 27.89 8.39 -50.65
N SER A 173 26.84 9.23 -50.54
CA SER A 173 26.85 10.65 -50.98
C SER A 173 25.49 11.38 -50.90
N VAL A 174 25.52 12.52 -50.20
CA VAL A 174 25.05 13.87 -50.61
C VAL A 174 23.54 14.21 -50.66
N ASP A 175 23.22 15.17 -49.77
CA ASP A 175 22.31 16.32 -49.86
C ASP A 175 20.84 16.28 -49.37
N ASN A 176 20.66 17.15 -48.36
CA ASN A 176 19.60 18.13 -48.11
C ASN A 176 18.23 17.62 -47.65
N THR A 177 17.84 17.93 -46.40
CA THR A 177 17.04 19.14 -46.04
C THR A 177 16.55 19.03 -44.57
N THR A 178 16.59 20.17 -43.85
CA THR A 178 15.79 20.55 -42.66
C THR A 178 16.00 19.81 -41.32
N ASN A 179 16.65 20.51 -40.37
CA ASN A 179 16.44 20.40 -38.92
C ASN A 179 16.17 21.85 -38.42
N THR A 180 15.40 22.18 -37.39
CA THR A 180 15.24 21.52 -36.09
C THR A 180 14.04 22.13 -35.35
N VAL A 181 13.14 21.31 -34.80
CA VAL A 181 12.34 21.61 -33.59
C VAL A 181 12.28 20.30 -32.79
N PRO A 182 12.57 20.28 -31.47
CA PRO A 182 12.64 19.04 -30.70
C PRO A 182 11.26 18.60 -30.21
N GLU A 183 10.91 17.34 -30.47
CA GLU A 183 9.78 16.65 -29.86
C GLU A 183 10.18 16.15 -28.46
N THR A 184 9.52 16.66 -27.43
CA THR A 184 9.50 16.11 -26.07
C THR A 184 8.11 15.54 -25.81
N SER A 185 7.88 14.27 -26.12
CA SER A 185 6.59 13.60 -25.87
C SER A 185 6.74 12.07 -25.91
N SER A 186 7.51 11.48 -25.00
CA SER A 186 7.49 10.00 -24.84
C SER A 186 7.95 9.48 -23.46
N THR A 187 8.37 10.34 -22.54
CA THR A 187 8.98 9.88 -21.27
C THR A 187 7.97 9.50 -20.18
N LEU A 188 6.77 10.10 -20.16
CA LEU A 188 5.83 9.93 -19.05
C LEU A 188 5.13 8.55 -19.03
N GLY A 189 4.85 7.98 -20.21
CA GLY A 189 4.21 6.67 -20.34
C GLY A 189 5.14 5.52 -19.94
N GLU A 190 6.40 5.58 -20.36
CA GLU A 190 7.41 4.55 -20.09
C GLU A 190 7.79 4.48 -18.61
N GLU A 191 7.95 5.63 -17.94
CA GLU A 191 8.21 5.71 -16.50
C GLU A 191 7.09 5.05 -15.68
N THR A 192 5.84 5.29 -16.10
CA THR A 192 4.64 4.78 -15.42
C THR A 192 4.55 3.26 -15.59
N VAL A 193 4.79 2.75 -16.80
CA VAL A 193 4.86 1.29 -17.08
C VAL A 193 5.98 0.61 -16.28
N HIS A 194 7.14 1.25 -16.16
CA HIS A 194 8.27 0.72 -15.39
C HIS A 194 7.97 0.61 -13.89
N LEU A 195 7.33 1.64 -13.30
CA LEU A 195 6.88 1.61 -11.91
C LEU A 195 5.92 0.44 -11.65
N TYR A 196 4.97 0.19 -12.54
CA TYR A 196 4.04 -0.93 -12.43
C TYR A 196 4.71 -2.29 -12.53
N ARG A 197 5.62 -2.46 -13.50
CA ARG A 197 6.40 -3.70 -13.65
C ARG A 197 7.20 -3.99 -12.38
N SER A 198 7.78 -2.95 -11.78
CA SER A 198 8.50 -3.05 -10.50
C SER A 198 7.58 -3.48 -9.36
N THR A 199 6.39 -2.88 -9.22
CA THR A 199 5.41 -3.23 -8.18
C THR A 199 4.92 -4.67 -8.31
N LEU A 200 4.52 -5.11 -9.51
CA LEU A 200 4.09 -6.49 -9.77
C LEU A 200 5.20 -7.51 -9.47
N ALA A 201 6.45 -7.20 -9.83
CA ALA A 201 7.59 -8.06 -9.51
C ALA A 201 7.83 -8.15 -8.00
N ALA A 202 7.73 -7.03 -7.28
CA ALA A 202 7.87 -6.99 -5.82
C ALA A 202 6.76 -7.81 -5.13
N MET A 203 5.52 -7.68 -5.58
CA MET A 203 4.39 -8.46 -5.05
C MET A 203 4.58 -9.96 -5.24
N ARG A 204 5.05 -10.39 -6.42
CA ARG A 204 5.36 -11.81 -6.69
C ARG A 204 6.49 -12.33 -5.81
N ALA A 205 7.55 -11.56 -5.62
CA ALA A 205 8.63 -11.94 -4.70
C ALA A 205 8.09 -12.16 -3.28
N ILE A 206 7.24 -11.27 -2.78
CA ILE A 206 6.62 -11.39 -1.45
C ILE A 206 5.70 -12.63 -1.36
N LYS A 207 4.97 -12.96 -2.43
CA LYS A 207 4.10 -14.16 -2.49
C LYS A 207 4.93 -15.45 -2.44
N VAL A 208 6.06 -15.52 -3.14
CA VAL A 208 7.02 -16.63 -3.09
C VAL A 208 7.58 -16.81 -1.67
N PHE A 209 7.98 -15.71 -1.02
CA PHE A 209 8.46 -15.76 0.37
C PHE A 209 7.39 -16.27 1.35
N LYS A 210 6.11 -15.94 1.14
CA LYS A 210 5.01 -16.44 1.98
C LYS A 210 4.69 -17.92 1.74
N SER A 211 4.96 -18.48 0.56
CA SER A 211 4.77 -19.91 0.27
C SER A 211 5.94 -20.80 0.73
N GLU A 212 7.10 -20.21 1.04
CA GLU A 212 8.32 -20.92 1.46
C GLU A 212 8.57 -20.91 2.98
N LEU A 213 7.69 -20.28 3.77
CA LEU A 213 7.73 -20.34 5.23
C LEU A 213 6.89 -21.53 5.73
N PRO A 214 7.47 -22.48 6.49
CA PRO A 214 6.80 -23.68 6.98
C PRO A 214 5.73 -23.41 8.04
#